data_AF-A0A2D6NGQ4-F1
#
_entry.id   AF-A0A2D6NGQ4-F1
#
_cell.length_a   1.000
_cell.length_b   1.000
_cell.length_c   1.000
_cell.angle_alpha   90.00
_cell.angle_beta   90.00
_cell.angle_gamma   90.00
#
_symmetry.space_group_name_H-M   'P 1'
#
loop_
_entity.id
_entity.type
_entity.pdbx_description
1 polymer ?
#
loop_
_entity_poly.entity_id
_entity_poly.type
_entity_poly.pdbx_seq_one_letter_code
_entity_poly.pdbx_strand_id
1 'polypeptide(L)'
;MNMENTTHKEPLKWERKVKVKRSGYFAALILSVVLAALLALFGIAIEVLVSFNTEQRVLFWAILAFAFAIFMPLLVPTRETRIIKLVGRQETVHETIKEVEKPVTHVVEVEKPVVQIVEKPVIKYREKKKKKLNIPKYDFLGSNDTMTYHKRGCRFSKLIKQKHKLSNNNENFFKKAGFKKCQVCMPNKRKK
;
A
#
# COMPACT_ATOMS: atom_id res chain seq x y z
N MET A 1 -41.72 22.34 15.25
CA MET A 1 -40.46 22.75 14.58
C MET A 1 -39.38 21.76 14.99
N ASN A 2 -39.04 20.81 14.12
CA ASN A 2 -38.00 19.82 14.39
C ASN A 2 -36.64 20.43 14.03
N MET A 3 -35.80 20.64 15.03
CA MET A 3 -34.39 21.01 14.85
C MET A 3 -33.64 19.81 14.25
N GLU A 4 -33.34 19.87 12.96
CA GLU A 4 -32.40 18.96 12.32
C GLU A 4 -31.00 19.20 12.89
N ASN A 5 -30.54 18.25 13.70
CA ASN A 5 -29.20 18.25 14.28
C ASN A 5 -28.19 17.90 13.17
N THR A 6 -27.68 18.93 12.48
CA THR A 6 -26.62 18.80 11.48
C THR A 6 -25.31 18.45 12.18
N THR A 7 -25.07 17.16 12.36
CA THR A 7 -23.78 16.62 12.80
C THR A 7 -22.74 16.89 11.71
N HIS A 8 -22.01 17.99 11.87
CA HIS A 8 -20.85 18.35 11.07
C HIS A 8 -19.82 17.22 11.18
N LYS A 9 -19.75 16.35 10.17
CA LYS A 9 -18.69 15.33 10.08
C LYS A 9 -17.40 16.06 9.74
N GLU A 10 -16.45 16.06 10.66
CA GLU A 10 -15.12 16.58 10.41
C GLU A 10 -14.53 15.97 9.13
N PRO A 11 -13.86 16.79 8.30
CA PRO A 11 -13.26 16.30 7.07
C PRO A 11 -12.14 15.31 7.41
N LEU A 12 -12.27 14.08 6.87
CA LEU A 12 -11.23 13.05 6.89
C LEU A 12 -9.85 13.67 6.57
N LYS A 13 -9.00 13.77 7.59
CA LYS A 13 -7.64 14.32 7.49
C LYS A 13 -6.75 13.30 6.81
N TRP A 14 -6.40 13.55 5.55
CA TRP A 14 -5.50 12.68 4.78
C TRP A 14 -4.04 13.04 5.10
N GLU A 15 -3.33 12.17 5.81
CA GLU A 15 -1.89 12.32 6.02
C GLU A 15 -1.09 11.72 4.85
N ARG A 16 -0.24 12.55 4.24
CA ARG A 16 0.70 12.12 3.20
C ARG A 16 1.93 11.50 3.88
N LYS A 17 1.93 10.18 4.09
CA LYS A 17 3.13 9.46 4.56
C LYS A 17 4.05 9.13 3.37
N VAL A 18 5.11 9.92 3.20
CA VAL A 18 6.17 9.64 2.23
C VAL A 18 7.17 8.69 2.87
N LYS A 19 7.12 7.39 2.54
CA LYS A 19 8.18 6.45 2.92
C LYS A 19 9.27 6.48 1.84
N VAL A 20 10.38 7.15 2.12
CA VAL A 20 11.57 7.12 1.27
C VAL A 20 12.27 5.78 1.52
N LYS A 21 12.22 4.86 0.54
CA LYS A 21 12.88 3.55 0.64
C LYS A 21 14.33 3.73 0.18
N ARG A 22 15.26 3.94 1.12
CA ARG A 22 16.69 4.21 0.87
C ARG A 22 17.50 2.99 0.40
N SER A 23 16.85 1.84 0.16
CA SER A 23 17.51 0.54 -0.04
C SER A 23 18.25 0.37 -1.38
N GLY A 24 18.07 1.28 -2.34
CA GLY A 24 18.73 1.18 -3.65
C GLY A 24 20.22 1.55 -3.66
N TYR A 25 20.63 2.47 -2.77
CA TYR A 25 22.00 2.99 -2.76
C TYR A 25 23.03 1.94 -2.35
N PHE A 26 22.71 1.12 -1.34
CA PHE A 26 23.63 0.06 -0.90
C PHE A 26 23.89 -0.99 -1.98
N ALA A 27 22.85 -1.38 -2.72
CA ALA A 27 23.01 -2.34 -3.82
C ALA A 27 23.86 -1.76 -4.96
N ALA A 28 23.65 -0.50 -5.32
CA ALA A 28 24.46 0.17 -6.34
C ALA A 28 25.92 0.34 -5.92
N LEU A 29 26.18 0.60 -4.64
CA LEU A 29 27.53 0.74 -4.08
C LEU A 29 28.27 -0.61 -4.08
N ILE A 30 27.59 -1.69 -3.67
CA ILE A 30 28.18 -3.04 -3.74
C ILE A 30 28.50 -3.41 -5.19
N LEU A 31 27.57 -3.14 -6.11
CA LEU A 31 27.76 -3.41 -7.54
C LEU A 31 28.95 -2.64 -8.12
N SER A 32 29.12 -1.36 -7.77
CA SER A 32 30.22 -0.54 -8.28
C SER A 32 31.58 -1.01 -7.77
N VAL A 33 31.67 -1.43 -6.51
CA VAL A 33 32.89 -2.01 -5.92
C VAL A 33 33.27 -3.33 -6.60
N VAL A 34 32.29 -4.22 -6.80
CA VAL A 34 32.52 -5.50 -7.49
C VAL A 34 32.97 -5.27 -8.92
N LEU A 35 32.35 -4.35 -9.65
CA LEU A 35 32.73 -4.03 -11.02
C LEU A 35 34.14 -3.44 -11.11
N ALA A 36 34.51 -2.54 -10.19
CA ALA A 36 35.85 -1.98 -10.13
C ALA A 36 36.92 -3.06 -9.88
N ALA A 37 36.65 -4.00 -8.97
CA ALA A 37 37.56 -5.12 -8.71
C ALA A 37 37.74 -6.03 -9.95
N LEU A 38 36.65 -6.33 -10.66
CA LEU A 38 36.70 -7.13 -11.89
C LEU A 38 37.50 -6.43 -13.01
N LEU A 39 37.30 -5.11 -13.19
CA LEU A 39 38.06 -4.33 -14.17
C LEU A 39 39.54 -4.25 -13.83
N ALA A 40 39.90 -4.16 -12.55
CA ALA A 40 41.30 -4.16 -12.12
C ALA A 40 41.98 -5.52 -12.39
N LEU A 41 41.30 -6.63 -12.06
CA LEU A 41 41.82 -7.98 -12.37
C LEU A 41 41.99 -8.19 -13.87
N PHE A 42 41.02 -7.73 -14.67
CA PHE A 42 41.09 -7.81 -16.13
C PHE A 42 42.22 -6.95 -16.69
N GLY A 43 42.43 -5.74 -16.15
CA GLY A 43 43.55 -4.87 -16.53
C GLY A 43 44.91 -5.52 -16.28
N ILE A 44 45.09 -6.14 -15.11
CA ILE A 44 46.32 -6.88 -14.78
C ILE A 44 46.53 -8.06 -15.74
N ALA A 45 45.48 -8.82 -16.06
CA ALA A 45 45.58 -9.94 -16.99
C ALA A 45 46.01 -9.49 -18.40
N ILE A 46 45.47 -8.37 -18.90
CA ILE A 46 45.89 -7.79 -20.19
C ILE A 46 47.33 -7.29 -20.12
N GLU A 47 47.74 -6.64 -19.02
CA GLU A 47 49.11 -6.15 -18.85
C GLU A 47 50.13 -7.30 -18.97
N VAL A 48 49.86 -8.44 -18.33
CA VAL A 48 50.69 -9.64 -18.43
C VAL A 48 50.70 -10.23 -19.85
N LEU A 49 49.54 -10.23 -20.54
CA LEU A 49 49.42 -10.80 -21.88
C LEU A 49 50.13 -9.97 -22.96
N VAL A 50 50.05 -8.65 -22.87
CA VAL A 50 50.52 -7.73 -23.93
C VAL A 50 51.93 -7.19 -23.67
N SER A 51 52.45 -7.34 -22.45
CA SER A 51 53.80 -6.88 -22.05
C SER A 51 54.00 -5.39 -22.34
N PHE A 52 53.12 -4.54 -21.81
CA PHE A 52 53.17 -3.09 -22.03
C PHE A 52 54.46 -2.44 -21.50
N ASN A 53 54.98 -1.47 -22.25
CA ASN A 53 56.00 -0.55 -21.75
C ASN A 53 55.42 0.37 -20.65
N THR A 54 56.29 0.97 -19.82
CA THR A 54 55.89 1.83 -18.70
C THR A 54 54.93 2.96 -19.14
N GLU A 55 55.21 3.61 -20.27
CA GLU A 55 54.36 4.69 -20.81
C GLU A 55 52.97 4.17 -21.24
N GLN A 56 52.94 3.03 -21.94
CA GLN A 56 51.70 2.40 -22.37
C GLN A 56 50.86 1.93 -21.19
N ARG A 57 51.50 1.44 -20.12
CA ARG A 57 50.82 1.05 -18.88
C ARG A 57 50.14 2.25 -18.23
N VAL A 58 50.84 3.37 -18.07
CA VAL A 58 50.26 4.60 -17.48
C VAL A 58 49.08 5.08 -18.33
N LEU A 59 49.24 5.11 -19.66
CA LEU A 59 48.17 5.52 -20.57
C LEU A 59 46.95 4.59 -20.48
N PHE A 60 47.16 3.27 -20.43
CA PHE A 60 46.11 2.28 -20.31
C PHE A 60 45.29 2.46 -19.03
N TRP A 61 45.95 2.58 -17.88
CA TRP A 61 45.27 2.79 -16.60
C TRP A 61 44.54 4.13 -16.53
N ALA A 62 45.09 5.18 -17.16
CA ALA A 62 44.41 6.48 -17.27
C ALA A 62 43.11 6.38 -18.10
N ILE A 63 43.15 5.70 -19.24
CA ILE A 63 41.97 5.48 -20.09
C ILE A 63 40.92 4.64 -19.35
N LEU A 64 41.34 3.58 -18.65
CA LEU A 64 40.44 2.73 -17.88
C LEU A 64 39.75 3.49 -16.74
N ALA A 65 40.50 4.32 -16.00
CA ALA A 65 39.96 5.17 -14.94
C ALA A 65 38.99 6.22 -15.50
N PHE A 66 39.30 6.83 -16.65
CA PHE A 66 38.42 7.78 -17.32
C PHE A 66 37.12 7.13 -17.79
N ALA A 67 37.20 5.95 -18.40
CA ALA A 67 36.02 5.18 -18.78
C ALA A 67 35.14 4.85 -17.57
N PHE A 68 35.75 4.37 -16.47
CA PHE A 68 35.01 4.09 -15.23
C PHE A 68 34.30 5.33 -14.67
N ALA A 69 34.95 6.50 -14.70
CA ALA A 69 34.35 7.76 -14.25
C ALA A 69 33.13 8.16 -15.09
N ILE A 70 33.15 7.93 -16.41
CA ILE A 70 32.01 8.17 -17.30
C ILE A 70 30.87 7.20 -17.03
N PHE A 71 31.16 5.93 -16.76
CA PHE A 71 30.13 4.91 -16.52
C PHE A 71 29.52 4.96 -15.11
N MET A 72 30.20 5.52 -14.12
CA MET A 72 29.73 5.60 -12.73
C MET A 72 28.35 6.26 -12.60
N PRO A 73 28.10 7.45 -13.19
CA PRO A 73 26.79 8.09 -13.15
C PRO A 73 25.66 7.30 -13.84
N LEU A 74 25.99 6.45 -14.83
CA LEU A 74 25.00 5.60 -15.51
C LEU A 74 24.56 4.43 -14.62
N LEU A 75 25.44 3.95 -13.73
CA LEU A 75 25.15 2.86 -12.80
C LEU A 75 24.36 3.31 -11.57
N VAL A 76 24.38 4.61 -11.24
CA VAL A 76 23.56 5.14 -10.16
C VAL A 76 22.09 5.11 -10.59
N PRO A 77 21.21 4.36 -9.90
CA PRO A 77 19.81 4.29 -10.27
C PRO A 77 19.15 5.68 -10.09
N THR A 78 18.95 6.39 -11.20
CA THR A 78 18.41 7.77 -11.26
C THR A 78 16.93 7.89 -10.92
N ARG A 79 16.26 6.80 -10.51
CA ARG A 79 14.82 6.83 -10.23
C ARG A 79 14.54 6.73 -8.73
N GLU A 80 14.40 7.88 -8.11
CA GLU A 80 13.54 8.00 -6.93
C GLU A 80 12.11 7.60 -7.32
N THR A 81 11.76 6.32 -7.14
CA THR A 81 10.36 5.92 -7.22
C THR A 81 9.65 6.47 -5.98
N ARG A 82 9.10 7.69 -6.09
CA ARG A 82 8.19 8.25 -5.07
C ARG A 82 6.88 7.47 -5.12
N ILE A 83 6.80 6.38 -4.36
CA ILE A 83 5.55 5.65 -4.19
C ILE A 83 4.70 6.44 -3.18
N ILE A 84 3.82 7.30 -3.68
CA ILE A 84 2.85 8.02 -2.85
C ILE A 84 1.75 7.03 -2.45
N LYS A 85 1.85 6.44 -1.25
CA LYS A 85 0.76 5.67 -0.65
C LYS A 85 -0.17 6.62 0.11
N LEU A 86 -1.33 6.92 -0.46
CA LEU A 86 -2.45 7.52 0.26
C LEU A 86 -3.09 6.42 1.12
N VAL A 87 -2.82 6.39 2.42
CA VAL A 87 -3.44 5.44 3.36
C VAL A 87 -4.62 6.14 4.03
N GLY A 88 -5.84 5.79 3.63
CA GLY A 88 -7.04 6.16 4.39
C GLY A 88 -7.11 5.29 5.63
N ARG A 89 -6.98 5.89 6.82
CA ARG A 89 -7.18 5.19 8.10
C ARG A 89 -8.69 5.02 8.28
N GLN A 90 -9.20 3.80 8.10
CA GLN A 90 -10.57 3.46 8.46
C GLN A 90 -10.55 3.01 9.93
N GLU A 91 -11.03 3.85 10.84
CA GLU A 91 -11.24 3.46 12.24
C GLU A 91 -12.40 2.46 12.29
N THR A 92 -12.06 1.18 12.46
CA THR A 92 -13.03 0.14 12.77
C THR A 92 -13.30 0.17 14.26
N VAL A 93 -14.39 0.84 14.65
CA VAL A 93 -14.93 0.79 16.01
C VAL A 93 -15.61 -0.58 16.19
N HIS A 94 -14.98 -1.46 16.97
CA HIS A 94 -15.59 -2.72 17.41
C HIS A 94 -16.16 -2.54 18.82
N GLU A 95 -17.46 -2.24 18.91
CA GLU A 95 -18.19 -2.32 20.19
C GLU A 95 -18.44 -3.79 20.53
N THR A 96 -17.84 -4.23 21.63
CA THR A 96 -18.05 -5.58 22.18
C THR A 96 -18.97 -5.44 23.40
N ILE A 97 -20.27 -5.72 23.24
CA ILE A 97 -21.23 -5.71 24.34
C ILE A 97 -21.25 -7.09 24.97
N LYS A 98 -20.73 -7.23 26.20
CA LYS A 98 -20.93 -8.42 27.05
C LYS A 98 -22.28 -8.28 27.77
N GLU A 99 -23.29 -9.03 27.35
CA GLU A 99 -24.50 -9.25 28.16
C GLU A 99 -24.20 -10.39 29.15
N VAL A 100 -24.23 -10.09 30.46
CA VAL A 100 -24.13 -11.06 31.56
C VAL A 100 -25.55 -11.36 32.01
N GLU A 101 -26.05 -12.57 31.74
CA GLU A 101 -27.36 -13.02 32.24
C GLU A 101 -27.21 -13.58 33.67
N LYS A 102 -28.13 -13.18 34.56
CA LYS A 102 -28.15 -13.55 35.98
C LYS A 102 -28.35 -15.06 36.16
N PRO A 103 -27.64 -15.70 37.11
CA PRO A 103 -27.85 -17.11 37.42
C PRO A 103 -29.23 -17.32 38.08
N VAL A 104 -29.97 -18.31 37.58
CA VAL A 104 -31.21 -18.81 38.19
C VAL A 104 -30.82 -19.92 39.15
N THR A 105 -31.10 -19.73 40.44
CA THR A 105 -30.87 -20.73 41.49
C THR A 105 -32.14 -21.57 41.68
N HIS A 106 -32.05 -22.87 41.39
CA HIS A 106 -33.03 -23.85 41.86
C HIS A 106 -32.52 -24.47 43.16
N VAL A 107 -33.28 -24.32 44.24
CA VAL A 107 -33.03 -25.04 45.51
C VAL A 107 -33.93 -26.27 45.52
N VAL A 108 -33.33 -27.45 45.66
CA VAL A 108 -34.02 -28.73 45.84
C VAL A 108 -33.52 -29.30 47.17
N GLU A 109 -34.38 -29.31 48.20
CA GLU A 109 -34.12 -30.03 49.45
C GLU A 109 -34.68 -31.44 49.33
N VAL A 110 -33.80 -32.45 49.33
CA VAL A 110 -34.15 -33.85 49.57
C VAL A 110 -33.01 -34.53 50.34
N GLU A 111 -33.33 -35.07 51.51
CA GLU A 111 -32.46 -35.94 52.31
C GLU A 111 -32.35 -37.32 51.65
N LYS A 112 -31.34 -37.55 50.80
CA LYS A 112 -30.74 -38.87 50.46
C LYS A 112 -29.54 -38.73 49.50
N PRO A 113 -28.54 -39.63 49.54
CA PRO A 113 -27.20 -39.33 49.05
C PRO A 113 -27.04 -39.45 47.52
N VAL A 114 -26.55 -38.34 46.95
CA VAL A 114 -25.72 -38.19 45.73
C VAL A 114 -26.36 -38.54 44.39
N VAL A 115 -27.05 -37.57 43.80
CA VAL A 115 -27.21 -37.43 42.35
C VAL A 115 -26.59 -36.09 41.96
N GLN A 116 -25.45 -36.11 41.27
CA GLN A 116 -24.83 -34.91 40.71
C GLN A 116 -25.63 -34.46 39.49
N ILE A 117 -26.49 -33.45 39.69
CA ILE A 117 -27.20 -32.76 38.61
C ILE A 117 -26.19 -31.80 37.96
N VAL A 118 -25.58 -32.22 36.87
CA VAL A 118 -24.72 -31.36 36.05
C VAL A 118 -25.63 -30.56 35.11
N GLU A 119 -25.98 -29.35 35.53
CA GLU A 119 -26.71 -28.38 34.71
C GLU A 119 -25.80 -27.90 33.56
N LYS A 120 -26.00 -28.45 32.36
CA LYS A 120 -25.39 -27.89 31.14
C LYS A 120 -26.20 -26.66 30.71
N PRO A 121 -25.64 -25.43 30.77
CA PRO A 121 -26.35 -24.25 30.33
C PRO A 121 -26.62 -24.34 28.82
N VAL A 122 -27.89 -24.29 28.43
CA VAL A 122 -28.31 -24.21 27.03
C VAL A 122 -28.09 -22.78 26.55
N ILE A 123 -26.92 -22.53 25.95
CA ILE A 123 -26.59 -21.24 25.33
C ILE A 123 -27.46 -21.08 24.07
N LYS A 124 -28.55 -20.30 24.18
CA LYS A 124 -29.36 -19.91 23.01
C LYS A 124 -28.64 -18.78 22.26
N TYR A 125 -27.96 -19.13 21.18
CA TYR A 125 -27.40 -18.15 20.26
C TYR A 125 -28.54 -17.43 19.51
N ARG A 126 -28.94 -16.23 19.97
CA ARG A 126 -29.76 -15.33 19.16
C ARG A 126 -28.83 -14.61 18.18
N GLU A 127 -28.91 -14.96 16.90
CA GLU A 127 -28.26 -14.19 15.84
C GLU A 127 -28.88 -12.78 15.76
N LYS A 128 -28.21 -11.78 16.35
CA LYS A 128 -28.61 -10.38 16.17
C LYS A 128 -28.51 -10.03 14.68
N LYS A 129 -29.64 -9.63 14.08
CA LYS A 129 -29.70 -9.17 12.68
C LYS A 129 -28.65 -8.07 12.47
N LYS A 130 -27.67 -8.31 11.59
CA LYS A 130 -26.62 -7.34 11.25
C LYS A 130 -27.28 -6.05 10.72
N LYS A 131 -27.15 -4.95 11.46
CA LYS A 131 -27.60 -3.62 11.03
C LYS A 131 -26.87 -3.27 9.74
N LYS A 132 -27.60 -2.95 8.67
CA LYS A 132 -27.00 -2.51 7.40
C LYS A 132 -26.22 -1.23 7.66
N LEU A 133 -24.91 -1.27 7.46
CA LEU A 133 -24.06 -0.07 7.55
C LEU A 133 -24.51 0.93 6.48
N ASN A 134 -24.80 2.17 6.88
CA ASN A 134 -25.10 3.25 5.95
C ASN A 134 -23.80 3.74 5.30
N ILE A 135 -23.30 2.97 4.33
CA ILE A 135 -22.07 3.28 3.61
C ILE A 135 -22.39 4.33 2.53
N PRO A 136 -21.78 5.52 2.58
CA PRO A 136 -22.02 6.56 1.58
C PRO A 136 -21.70 6.04 0.19
N LYS A 137 -22.60 6.33 -0.73
CA LYS A 137 -22.52 5.95 -2.14
C LYS A 137 -21.74 7.03 -2.88
N TYR A 138 -20.54 6.69 -3.38
CA TYR A 138 -19.71 7.64 -4.12
C TYR A 138 -19.85 7.50 -5.65
N ASP A 139 -19.87 8.61 -6.37
CA ASP A 139 -20.04 8.62 -7.83
C ASP A 139 -18.77 8.22 -8.60
N PHE A 140 -17.60 8.59 -8.08
CA PHE A 140 -16.31 8.34 -8.70
C PHE A 140 -15.40 7.49 -7.82
N LEU A 141 -14.68 6.58 -8.47
CA LEU A 141 -13.76 5.61 -7.87
C LEU A 141 -12.41 5.67 -8.58
N GLY A 142 -11.34 5.99 -7.85
CA GLY A 142 -9.96 6.00 -8.33
C GLY A 142 -9.15 4.80 -7.84
N SER A 143 -8.15 4.40 -8.62
CA SER A 143 -7.13 3.43 -8.24
C SER A 143 -5.79 4.13 -8.06
N ASN A 144 -5.23 4.10 -6.85
CA ASN A 144 -3.93 4.71 -6.57
C ASN A 144 -2.77 3.99 -7.30
N ASP A 145 -2.94 2.71 -7.66
CA ASP A 145 -1.92 1.94 -8.38
C ASP A 145 -1.82 2.34 -9.86
N THR A 146 -2.97 2.44 -10.53
CA THR A 146 -3.00 2.75 -11.98
C THR A 146 -3.13 4.24 -12.26
N MET A 147 -3.33 5.05 -11.22
CA MET A 147 -3.63 6.49 -11.33
C MET A 147 -4.78 6.75 -12.31
N THR A 148 -5.80 5.89 -12.33
CA THR A 148 -7.00 6.07 -13.15
C THR A 148 -8.25 6.18 -12.30
N TYR A 149 -9.19 7.04 -12.69
CA TYR A 149 -10.49 7.15 -12.05
C TYR A 149 -11.64 6.78 -13.00
N HIS A 150 -12.70 6.26 -12.39
CA HIS A 150 -13.81 5.57 -13.04
C HIS A 150 -15.14 6.07 -12.46
N LYS A 151 -16.22 5.97 -13.23
CA LYS A 151 -17.58 6.05 -12.66
C LYS A 151 -17.86 4.80 -11.83
N ARG A 152 -18.72 4.92 -10.82
CA ARG A 152 -19.12 3.81 -9.95
C ARG A 152 -19.56 2.55 -10.71
N GLY A 153 -20.32 2.71 -11.80
CA GLY A 153 -20.84 1.60 -12.62
C GLY A 153 -19.84 0.94 -13.56
N CYS A 154 -18.61 1.46 -13.68
CA CYS A 154 -17.62 0.93 -14.61
C CYS A 154 -17.19 -0.50 -14.24
N ARG A 155 -17.03 -1.40 -15.23
CA ARG A 155 -16.51 -2.75 -14.99
C ARG A 155 -15.14 -2.73 -14.32
N PHE A 156 -14.26 -1.82 -14.75
CA PHE A 156 -12.92 -1.68 -14.18
C PHE A 156 -12.91 -1.11 -12.76
N SER A 157 -13.92 -0.33 -12.35
CA SER A 157 -14.00 0.19 -10.98
C SER A 157 -14.23 -0.92 -9.95
N LYS A 158 -14.91 -2.00 -10.35
CA LYS A 158 -15.14 -3.19 -9.52
C LYS A 158 -13.89 -4.03 -9.31
N LEU A 159 -12.91 -3.93 -10.23
CA LEU A 159 -11.64 -4.66 -10.17
C LEU A 159 -10.58 -3.94 -9.32
N ILE A 160 -10.84 -2.70 -8.88
CA ILE A 160 -9.91 -1.95 -8.03
C ILE A 160 -9.88 -2.60 -6.65
N LYS A 161 -8.71 -3.09 -6.24
CA LYS A 161 -8.48 -3.65 -4.90
C LYS A 161 -8.81 -2.61 -3.84
N GLN A 162 -9.54 -3.00 -2.80
CA GLN A 162 -10.03 -2.09 -1.75
C GLN A 162 -8.91 -1.23 -1.13
N LYS A 163 -7.72 -1.82 -0.93
CA LYS A 163 -6.52 -1.13 -0.41
C LYS A 163 -5.98 0.02 -1.28
N HIS A 164 -6.31 0.04 -2.57
CA HIS A 164 -5.89 1.08 -3.52
C HIS A 164 -7.06 1.93 -4.01
N LYS A 165 -8.25 1.72 -3.45
CA LYS A 165 -9.49 2.36 -3.90
C LYS A 165 -9.70 3.70 -3.20
N LEU A 166 -9.80 4.77 -3.98
CA LEU A 166 -10.16 6.11 -3.53
C LEU A 166 -11.60 6.39 -3.99
N SER A 167 -12.45 6.90 -3.09
CA SER A 167 -13.85 7.17 -3.41
C SER A 167 -14.17 8.64 -3.12
N ASN A 168 -14.71 9.36 -4.10
CA ASN A 168 -15.09 10.77 -3.94
C ASN A 168 -16.25 11.10 -4.90
N ASN A 169 -17.09 12.07 -4.55
CA ASN A 169 -18.19 12.55 -5.40
C ASN A 169 -17.73 13.61 -6.41
N ASN A 170 -16.60 14.28 -6.15
CA ASN A 170 -16.14 15.35 -7.03
C ASN A 170 -15.12 14.84 -8.05
N GLU A 171 -15.40 15.01 -9.34
CA GLU A 171 -14.47 14.67 -10.43
C GLU A 171 -13.18 15.51 -10.36
N ASN A 172 -13.28 16.78 -9.96
CA ASN A 172 -12.14 17.71 -9.92
C ASN A 172 -11.08 17.28 -8.90
N PHE A 173 -11.47 16.53 -7.85
CA PHE A 173 -10.52 15.95 -6.90
C PHE A 173 -9.52 15.03 -7.60
N PHE A 174 -10.00 14.15 -8.47
CA PHE A 174 -9.16 13.19 -9.20
C PHE A 174 -8.29 13.90 -10.25
N LYS A 175 -8.85 14.91 -10.94
CA LYS A 175 -8.09 15.73 -11.91
C LYS A 175 -6.94 16.47 -11.23
N LYS A 176 -7.19 17.14 -10.10
CA LYS A 176 -6.16 17.85 -9.32
C LYS A 176 -5.10 16.91 -8.76
N ALA A 177 -5.49 15.68 -8.40
CA ALA A 177 -4.57 14.65 -7.93
C ALA A 177 -3.81 13.92 -9.07
N GLY A 178 -3.98 14.34 -10.33
CA GLY A 178 -3.26 13.79 -11.48
C GLY A 178 -3.76 12.43 -11.98
N PHE A 179 -4.97 12.02 -11.59
CA PHE A 179 -5.55 10.77 -12.08
C PHE A 179 -6.05 10.94 -13.51
N LYS A 180 -5.77 9.96 -14.36
CA LYS A 180 -6.29 9.87 -15.72
C LYS A 180 -7.73 9.36 -15.72
N LYS A 181 -8.56 9.91 -16.58
CA LYS A 181 -9.92 9.38 -16.75
C LYS A 181 -9.91 8.03 -17.45
N CYS A 182 -10.77 7.13 -17.02
CA CYS A 182 -10.97 5.86 -17.70
C CYS A 182 -11.65 6.08 -19.06
N GLN A 183 -10.98 5.67 -20.13
CA GLN A 183 -11.47 5.83 -21.50
C GLN A 183 -12.77 5.05 -21.78
N VAL A 184 -13.02 3.96 -21.04
CA VAL A 184 -14.20 3.11 -21.25
C VAL A 184 -15.46 3.72 -20.65
N CYS A 185 -15.41 4.22 -19.41
CA CYS A 185 -16.59 4.85 -18.80
C CYS A 185 -16.68 6.37 -19.05
N MET A 186 -15.60 6.99 -19.51
CA MET A 186 -15.51 8.43 -19.80
C MET A 186 -14.69 8.67 -21.08
N PRO A 187 -15.20 8.26 -22.26
CA PRO A 187 -14.51 8.49 -23.52
C PRO A 187 -14.28 9.99 -23.75
N ASN A 188 -13.12 10.34 -24.31
CA ASN A 188 -12.88 11.67 -24.84
C ASN A 188 -13.86 11.90 -25.99
N LYS A 189 -14.89 12.73 -25.78
CA LYS A 189 -15.68 13.27 -26.88
C LYS A 189 -14.72 14.11 -27.74
N ARG A 190 -14.16 13.53 -28.81
CA ARG A 190 -13.62 14.33 -29.90
C ARG A 190 -14.83 15.06 -30.48
N LYS A 191 -14.87 16.38 -30.35
CA LYS A 191 -15.85 17.20 -31.09
C LYS A 191 -15.65 16.85 -32.56
N LYS A 192 -16.66 16.21 -33.13
CA LYS A 192 -16.72 15.89 -34.55
C LYS A 192 -17.27 17.09 -35.27
#